data_AF-A0A6P0YRZ1-F1
#
_entry.id   AF-A0A6P0YRZ1-F1
#
_cell.length_a   1.000
_cell.length_b   1.000
_cell.length_c   1.000
_cell.angle_alpha   90.00
_cell.angle_beta   90.00
_cell.angle_gamma   90.00
#
_symmetry.space_group_name_H-M   'P 1'
#
loop_
_entity.id
_entity.type
_entity.pdbx_description
1 polymer ?
#
loop_
_entity_poly.entity_id
_entity_poly.type
_entity_poly.pdbx_seq_one_letter_code
_entity_poly.pdbx_strand_id
1 'polypeptide(L)'
;MQEFQLRVTPLDNNDFALELYQCAYRQAGQRKRPAAKRVGGLKGTALVQARQAIYQCLRSNNYDPQTLSYRRQAPYVLDEESGVSLALLFQTLEPLSKPERIASITDGIISMSNEEAHYWFAKVS
;
A
#
# COMPACT_ATOMS: atom_id res chain seq x y z
N MET A 1 6.99 16.38 -1.39
CA MET A 1 5.92 15.43 -1.03
C MET A 1 6.46 14.05 -1.26
N GLN A 2 6.32 13.17 -0.27
CA GLN A 2 6.77 11.78 -0.35
C GLN A 2 5.92 11.02 -1.38
N GLU A 3 6.55 10.22 -2.24
CA GLU A 3 5.85 9.41 -3.24
C GLU A 3 5.91 7.93 -2.83
N PHE A 4 4.80 7.22 -3.04
CA PHE A 4 4.73 5.78 -2.87
C PHE A 4 4.36 5.09 -4.18
N GLN A 5 4.76 3.83 -4.31
CA GLN A 5 4.43 2.99 -5.45
C GLN A 5 3.81 1.68 -4.97
N LEU A 6 2.54 1.48 -5.31
CA LEU A 6 1.86 0.20 -5.12
C LEU A 6 2.08 -0.66 -6.37
N ARG A 7 2.74 -1.79 -6.20
CA ARG A 7 3.12 -2.72 -7.26
C ARG A 7 2.33 -4.00 -7.15
N VAL A 8 1.93 -4.52 -8.30
CA VAL A 8 1.38 -5.87 -8.41
C VAL A 8 2.54 -6.82 -8.67
N THR A 9 2.65 -7.85 -7.83
CA THR A 9 3.61 -8.94 -8.02
C THR A 9 2.80 -10.18 -8.39
N PRO A 10 2.83 -10.64 -9.66
CA PRO A 10 2.08 -11.82 -10.07
C PRO A 10 2.56 -13.06 -9.31
N LEU A 11 1.62 -13.93 -8.97
CA LEU A 11 1.84 -15.24 -8.36
C LEU A 11 1.32 -16.32 -9.34
N ASP A 12 1.42 -17.58 -8.95
CA ASP A 12 0.87 -18.69 -9.73
C ASP A 12 -0.66 -18.62 -9.85
N ASN A 13 -1.23 -19.34 -10.81
CA ASN A 13 -2.69 -19.50 -10.97
C ASN A 13 -3.47 -18.19 -11.13
N ASN A 14 -2.89 -17.18 -11.79
CA ASN A 14 -3.48 -15.84 -11.96
C ASN A 14 -3.73 -15.09 -10.64
N ASP A 15 -3.10 -15.52 -9.54
CA ASP A 15 -3.11 -14.80 -8.27
C ASP A 15 -2.03 -13.70 -8.29
N PHE A 16 -2.08 -12.80 -7.31
CA PHE A 16 -1.06 -11.76 -7.16
C PHE A 16 -0.93 -11.29 -5.72
N ALA A 17 0.24 -10.76 -5.41
CA ALA A 17 0.49 -9.98 -4.21
C ALA A 17 0.49 -8.49 -4.55
N LEU A 18 0.22 -7.67 -3.55
CA LEU A 18 0.48 -6.25 -3.57
C LEU A 18 1.69 -5.93 -2.71
N GLU A 19 2.59 -5.11 -3.24
CA GLU A 19 3.75 -4.62 -2.51
C GLU A 19 3.79 -3.10 -2.59
N LEU A 20 4.00 -2.47 -1.43
CA LEU A 20 4.10 -1.03 -1.34
C LEU A 20 5.57 -0.62 -1.19
N TYR A 21 5.98 0.37 -1.97
CA TYR A 21 7.33 0.92 -1.97
C TYR A 21 7.32 2.42 -1.67
N GLN A 22 8.15 2.86 -0.74
CA GLN A 22 8.42 4.26 -0.47
C GLN A 22 9.56 4.73 -1.37
N CYS A 23 9.30 5.72 -2.22
CA CYS A 23 10.31 6.22 -3.15
C CYS A 23 11.24 7.23 -2.47
N ALA A 24 12.55 7.07 -2.58
CA ALA A 24 13.48 8.04 -2.01
C ALA A 24 13.22 9.47 -2.51
N TYR A 25 13.47 10.49 -1.71
CA TYR A 25 13.42 11.88 -2.20
C TYR A 25 14.43 12.08 -3.32
N ARG A 26 14.02 12.81 -4.37
CA ARG A 26 14.96 13.25 -5.41
C ARG A 26 15.81 14.38 -4.85
N GLN A 27 17.01 14.08 -4.39
CA GLN A 27 17.95 15.09 -3.95
C GLN A 27 18.46 15.91 -5.14
N ALA A 28 18.56 17.23 -4.96
CA ALA A 28 19.12 18.12 -5.97
C ALA A 28 20.56 17.70 -6.32
N GLY A 29 20.88 17.63 -7.61
CA GLY A 29 22.21 17.22 -8.11
C GLY A 29 22.40 15.72 -8.35
N GLN A 30 21.47 14.85 -7.94
CA GLN A 30 21.57 13.42 -8.26
C GLN A 30 21.03 13.10 -9.67
N ARG A 31 21.86 12.44 -10.49
CA ARG A 31 21.49 11.97 -11.85
C ARG A 31 20.47 10.83 -11.84
N LYS A 32 20.42 10.03 -10.77
CA LYS A 32 19.48 8.91 -10.59
C LYS A 32 18.86 8.98 -9.21
N ARG A 33 17.54 8.72 -9.13
CA ARG A 33 16.82 8.57 -7.87
C ARG A 33 17.32 7.28 -7.18
N PRO A 34 17.57 7.28 -5.86
CA PRO A 34 17.85 6.05 -5.13
C PRO A 34 16.70 5.04 -5.29
N ALA A 35 17.00 3.75 -5.08
CA ALA A 35 16.00 2.69 -5.16
C ALA A 35 14.87 2.91 -4.13
N ALA A 36 13.64 2.58 -4.49
CA ALA A 36 12.51 2.63 -3.57
C ALA A 36 12.61 1.52 -2.52
N LYS A 37 12.28 1.81 -1.25
CA LYS A 37 12.29 0.87 -0.13
C LYS A 37 10.94 0.14 -0.07
N ARG A 38 10.90 -1.19 -0.06
CA ARG A 38 9.66 -1.95 0.22
C ARG A 38 9.25 -1.68 1.67
N VAL A 39 8.02 -1.25 1.89
CA VAL A 39 7.48 -0.93 3.22
C VAL A 39 6.42 -1.92 3.71
N GLY A 40 5.88 -2.77 2.84
CA GLY A 40 4.97 -3.85 3.24
C GLY A 40 4.37 -4.57 2.03
N GLY A 41 3.66 -5.67 2.28
CA GLY A 41 2.88 -6.33 1.23
C GLY A 41 1.75 -7.20 1.76
N LEU A 42 0.74 -7.41 0.91
CA LEU A 42 -0.40 -8.29 1.18
C LEU A 42 -0.60 -9.29 0.06
N LYS A 43 -1.02 -10.50 0.42
CA LYS A 43 -1.39 -11.59 -0.49
C LYS A 43 -2.48 -12.45 0.14
N GLY A 44 -3.11 -13.31 -0.67
CA GLY A 44 -4.09 -14.28 -0.19
C GLY A 44 -5.24 -13.63 0.60
N THR A 45 -5.63 -14.25 1.72
CA THR A 45 -6.79 -13.82 2.53
C THR A 45 -6.69 -12.36 2.99
N ALA A 46 -5.53 -11.89 3.43
CA ALA A 46 -5.38 -10.51 3.90
C ALA A 46 -5.61 -9.49 2.78
N LEU A 47 -5.12 -9.78 1.57
CA LEU A 47 -5.38 -8.96 0.39
C LEU A 47 -6.87 -8.95 0.00
N VAL A 48 -7.53 -10.11 0.05
CA VAL A 48 -8.97 -10.23 -0.25
C VAL A 48 -9.81 -9.40 0.71
N GLN A 49 -9.50 -9.46 2.01
CA GLN A 49 -10.22 -8.72 3.05
C GLN A 49 -9.96 -7.20 2.95
N ALA A 50 -8.72 -6.77 2.67
CA ALA A 50 -8.35 -5.36 2.53
C ALA A 50 -8.78 -4.73 1.19
N ARG A 51 -9.42 -5.49 0.28
CA ARG A 51 -9.68 -5.07 -1.11
C ARG A 51 -10.45 -3.74 -1.21
N GLN A 52 -11.46 -3.52 -0.36
CA GLN A 52 -12.24 -2.28 -0.41
C GLN A 52 -11.39 -1.06 -0.03
N ALA A 53 -10.54 -1.19 0.99
CA ALA A 53 -9.59 -0.14 1.39
C ALA A 53 -8.66 0.22 0.23
N ILE A 54 -8.10 -0.80 -0.43
CA ILE A 54 -7.20 -0.63 -1.58
C ILE A 54 -7.94 0.03 -2.75
N TYR A 55 -9.19 -0.37 -3.03
CA TYR A 55 -10.00 0.24 -4.09
C TYR A 55 -10.30 1.72 -3.84
N GLN A 56 -10.60 2.09 -2.59
CA GLN A 56 -10.79 3.47 -2.21
C GLN A 56 -9.50 4.28 -2.38
N CYS A 57 -8.37 3.75 -1.92
CA CYS A 57 -7.05 4.36 -2.14
C CYS A 57 -6.76 4.61 -3.63
N LEU A 58 -7.00 3.62 -4.48
CA LEU A 58 -6.81 3.76 -5.94
C LEU A 58 -7.68 4.89 -6.51
N ARG A 59 -8.95 4.98 -6.09
CA ARG A 59 -9.85 6.06 -6.52
C ARG A 59 -9.37 7.44 -6.08
N SER A 60 -8.92 7.58 -4.83
CA SER A 60 -8.36 8.84 -4.31
C SER A 60 -7.13 9.31 -5.11
N ASN A 61 -6.40 8.36 -5.70
CA ASN A 61 -5.25 8.62 -6.57
C ASN A 61 -5.62 8.65 -8.07
N ASN A 62 -6.90 8.83 -8.40
CA ASN A 62 -7.41 8.93 -9.77
C ASN A 62 -7.17 7.69 -10.66
N TYR A 63 -7.05 6.51 -10.05
CA TYR A 63 -7.00 5.24 -10.77
C TYR A 63 -8.35 4.54 -10.75
N ASP A 64 -8.66 3.84 -11.84
CA ASP A 64 -9.75 2.87 -11.89
C ASP A 64 -9.34 1.58 -11.13
N PRO A 65 -10.04 1.20 -10.05
CA PRO A 65 -9.74 -0.04 -9.31
C PRO A 65 -9.85 -1.31 -10.14
N GLN A 66 -10.60 -1.31 -11.25
CA GLN A 66 -10.70 -2.47 -12.15
C GLN A 66 -9.39 -2.76 -12.87
N THR A 67 -8.45 -1.81 -12.88
CA THR A 67 -7.10 -2.05 -13.41
C THR A 67 -6.23 -2.91 -12.49
N LEU A 68 -6.69 -3.18 -11.25
CA LEU A 68 -5.98 -4.01 -10.29
C LEU A 68 -6.14 -5.48 -10.66
N SER A 69 -5.11 -6.04 -11.30
CA SER A 69 -5.09 -7.44 -11.72
C SER A 69 -3.65 -7.94 -11.79
N TYR A 70 -3.47 -9.27 -11.75
CA TYR A 70 -2.17 -9.94 -11.91
C TYR A 70 -1.41 -9.56 -13.20
N ARG A 71 -2.09 -9.00 -14.20
CA ARG A 71 -1.48 -8.57 -15.48
C ARG A 71 -0.85 -7.19 -15.42
N ARG A 72 -1.14 -6.40 -14.37
CA ARG A 72 -0.65 -5.03 -14.28
C ARG A 72 0.85 -5.02 -14.01
N GLN A 73 1.60 -4.35 -14.89
CA GLN A 73 3.05 -4.20 -14.75
C GLN A 73 3.45 -2.81 -14.23
N ALA A 74 2.69 -1.77 -14.59
CA ALA A 74 2.98 -0.41 -14.17
C ALA A 74 2.57 -0.19 -12.69
N PRO A 75 3.43 0.43 -11.85
CA PRO A 75 3.04 0.78 -10.49
C PRO A 75 1.87 1.77 -10.49
N TYR A 76 1.08 1.75 -9.42
CA TYR A 76 0.25 2.90 -9.06
C TYR A 76 1.11 3.88 -8.27
N VAL A 77 1.13 5.14 -8.69
CA VAL A 77 1.81 6.21 -7.97
C VAL A 77 0.83 6.79 -6.98
N LEU A 78 1.16 6.73 -5.70
CA LEU A 78 0.30 7.20 -4.62
C LEU A 78 0.89 8.47 -4.01
N ASP A 79 0.01 9.36 -3.61
CA ASP A 79 0.35 10.48 -2.75
C ASP A 79 0.82 10.02 -1.36
N GLU A 80 1.29 10.98 -0.58
CA GLU A 80 1.88 10.73 0.73
C GLU A 80 0.86 10.18 1.73
N GLU A 81 -0.33 10.78 1.81
CA GLU A 81 -1.41 10.37 2.72
C GLU A 81 -1.87 8.93 2.43
N SER A 82 -2.18 8.63 1.17
CA SER A 82 -2.59 7.29 0.74
C SER A 82 -1.48 6.27 0.95
N GLY A 83 -0.25 6.65 0.66
CA GLY A 83 0.92 5.79 0.83
C GLY A 83 1.20 5.46 2.30
N VAL A 84 1.10 6.42 3.20
CA VAL A 84 1.28 6.23 4.64
C VAL A 84 0.18 5.34 5.22
N SER A 85 -1.08 5.61 4.89
CA SER A 85 -2.21 4.78 5.34
C SER A 85 -2.10 3.34 4.85
N LEU A 86 -1.79 3.11 3.56
CA LEU A 86 -1.56 1.76 3.04
C LEU A 86 -0.32 1.09 3.64
N ALA A 87 0.74 1.84 3.94
CA ALA A 87 1.94 1.27 4.57
C ALA A 87 1.63 0.73 5.96
N LEU A 88 0.85 1.45 6.76
CA LEU A 88 0.37 0.96 8.05
C LEU A 88 -0.53 -0.26 7.90
N LEU A 89 -1.48 -0.20 6.97
CA LEU A 89 -2.39 -1.31 6.68
C LEU A 89 -1.60 -2.57 6.34
N PHE A 90 -0.63 -2.47 5.43
CA PHE A 90 0.14 -3.62 4.96
C PHE A 90 0.99 -4.20 6.08
N GLN A 91 1.75 -3.37 6.80
CA GLN A 91 2.61 -3.82 7.90
C GLN A 91 1.81 -4.48 9.03
N THR A 92 0.60 -3.98 9.32
CA THR A 92 -0.23 -4.52 10.40
C THR A 92 -0.93 -5.81 9.99
N LEU A 93 -1.36 -5.92 8.73
CA LEU A 93 -2.13 -7.07 8.24
C LEU A 93 -1.26 -8.24 7.74
N GLU A 94 -0.02 -7.99 7.29
CA GLU A 94 0.90 -9.02 6.74
C GLU A 94 1.06 -10.26 7.63
N PRO A 95 1.16 -10.17 8.98
CA PRO A 95 1.27 -11.35 9.85
C PRO A 95 -0.09 -11.99 10.22
N LEU A 96 -1.21 -11.43 9.78
CA LEU A 96 -2.55 -11.84 10.23
C LEU A 96 -3.20 -12.85 9.28
N SER A 97 -3.94 -13.79 9.86
CA SER A 97 -4.69 -14.83 9.12
C SER A 97 -6.19 -14.87 9.45
N LYS A 98 -6.61 -14.29 10.59
CA LYS A 98 -8.02 -14.33 11.05
C LYS A 98 -8.85 -13.21 10.39
N PRO A 99 -9.86 -13.53 9.57
CA PRO A 99 -10.63 -12.54 8.82
C PRO A 99 -11.25 -11.43 9.67
N GLU A 100 -11.81 -11.77 10.83
CA GLU A 100 -12.48 -10.81 11.71
C GLU A 100 -11.49 -9.79 12.29
N ARG A 101 -10.27 -10.26 12.62
CA ARG A 101 -9.20 -9.36 13.09
C ARG A 101 -8.72 -8.44 11.97
N ILE A 102 -8.60 -8.98 10.76
CA ILE A 102 -8.18 -8.21 9.59
C ILE A 102 -9.21 -7.12 9.29
N ALA A 103 -10.50 -7.44 9.26
CA ALA A 103 -11.57 -6.48 9.04
C ALA A 103 -11.57 -5.36 10.10
N SER A 104 -11.58 -5.74 11.38
CA SER A 104 -11.58 -4.77 12.49
C SER A 104 -10.37 -3.82 12.47
N ILE A 105 -9.18 -4.33 12.16
CA ILE A 105 -7.97 -3.49 12.07
C ILE A 105 -8.01 -2.61 10.82
N THR A 106 -8.52 -3.13 9.70
CA THR A 106 -8.67 -2.37 8.46
C THR A 106 -9.57 -1.16 8.69
N ASP A 107 -10.74 -1.34 9.32
CA ASP A 107 -11.67 -0.26 9.63
C ASP A 107 -11.03 0.79 10.55
N GLY A 108 -10.27 0.35 11.56
CA GLY A 108 -9.53 1.23 12.46
C GLY A 108 -8.50 2.10 11.72
N ILE A 109 -7.71 1.51 10.84
CA ILE A 109 -6.67 2.23 10.07
C ILE A 109 -7.29 3.20 9.05
N ILE A 110 -8.36 2.82 8.35
CA ILE A 110 -9.02 3.70 7.38
C ILE A 110 -9.69 4.91 8.06
N SER A 111 -10.10 4.74 9.33
CA SER A 111 -10.76 5.81 10.10
C SER A 111 -9.77 6.80 10.75
N MET A 112 -8.45 6.55 10.67
CA MET A 112 -7.43 7.43 11.24
C MET A 112 -7.41 8.78 10.53
N SER A 113 -7.08 9.84 11.27
CA SER A 113 -6.71 11.10 10.64
C SER A 113 -5.36 10.96 9.93
N ASN A 114 -5.08 11.88 9.00
CA ASN A 114 -3.79 11.91 8.31
C ASN A 114 -2.63 12.04 9.32
N GLU A 115 -2.75 12.91 10.32
CA GLU A 115 -1.72 13.09 11.36
C GLU A 115 -1.50 11.82 12.19
N GLU A 116 -2.58 11.12 12.57
CA GLU A 116 -2.50 9.87 13.32
C GLU A 116 -1.80 8.77 12.51
N ALA A 117 -2.17 8.61 11.23
CA ALA A 117 -1.52 7.66 10.33
C ALA A 117 -0.03 7.99 10.16
N HIS A 118 0.33 9.26 10.00
CA HIS A 118 1.72 9.69 9.93
C HIS A 118 2.50 9.40 11.22
N TYR A 119 1.89 9.67 12.38
CA TYR A 119 2.51 9.40 13.68
C TYR A 119 2.84 7.92 13.85
N TRP A 120 1.86 7.04 13.59
CA TRP A 120 2.08 5.60 13.71
C TRP A 120 3.07 5.08 12.67
N PHE A 121 3.02 5.55 11.42
CA PHE A 121 3.97 5.15 10.39
C PHE A 121 5.41 5.48 10.79
N ALA A 122 5.65 6.68 11.33
CA ALA A 122 6.96 7.07 11.84
C ALA A 122 7.43 6.22 13.03
N LYS A 123 6.51 5.61 13.80
CA LYS A 123 6.85 4.75 14.94
C LYS A 123 7.19 3.32 14.56
N VAL A 124 6.70 2.82 13.43
CA VAL A 124 6.85 1.40 13.04
C VAL A 124 7.82 1.17 11.87
N SER A 125 8.34 2.23 11.24
CA SER A 125 9.10 2.17 9.97
C SER A 125 10.63 2.33 10.07
#